data_AF-A0A0C9X7B4-F1
#
_entry.id   AF-A0A0C9X7B4-F1
#
_cell.length_a   1.000
_cell.length_b   1.000
_cell.length_c   1.000
_cell.angle_alpha   90.00
_cell.angle_beta   90.00
_cell.angle_gamma   90.00
#
_symmetry.space_group_name_H-M   'P 1'
#
loop_
_entity.id
_entity.type
_entity.pdbx_description
1 polymer ?
#
loop_
_entity_poly.entity_id
_entity_poly.type
_entity_poly.pdbx_seq_one_letter_code
_entity_poly.pdbx_strand_id
1 'polypeptide(L)'
;MAVEPAALSFVSVVLLGVFIPVKRVRTSVPSLAILLWLIGCNLVHGINALIWAGNLNVHVPVWCDIVTKLVLGANVALPGAFLCISRHLELISSKRKIETDLKTTRNRTLLDFLFCYIIPVIYMALRVWFPPLPGVPN
;
A
#
# COMPACT_ATOMS: atom_id res chain seq x y z
N MET A 1 2.06 -9.05 26.66
CA MET A 1 0.96 -8.30 26.01
C MET A 1 1.24 -7.95 24.54
N ALA A 2 2.25 -8.55 23.88
CA ALA A 2 2.55 -8.33 22.44
C ALA A 2 1.80 -9.29 21.48
N VAL A 3 1.02 -10.23 22.02
CA VAL A 3 0.35 -11.29 21.24
C VAL A 3 -0.91 -10.77 20.54
N GLU A 4 -1.60 -9.80 21.16
CA GLU A 4 -2.83 -9.17 20.65
C GLU A 4 -2.63 -8.50 19.27
N PRO A 5 -1.64 -7.61 19.05
CA PRO A 5 -1.46 -6.94 17.75
C PRO A 5 -0.96 -7.88 16.64
N ALA A 6 -0.21 -8.93 17.01
CA ALA A 6 0.27 -9.93 16.06
C ALA A 6 -0.91 -10.74 15.49
N ALA A 7 -1.79 -11.23 16.36
CA ALA A 7 -2.96 -12.01 15.96
C ALA A 7 -3.88 -11.21 15.02
N LEU A 8 -4.16 -9.94 15.33
CA LEU A 8 -4.93 -9.04 14.48
C LEU A 8 -4.31 -8.87 13.08
N SER A 9 -2.99 -8.79 13.00
CA SER A 9 -2.26 -8.64 11.73
C SER A 9 -2.32 -9.91 10.87
N PHE A 10 -2.26 -11.09 11.48
CA PHE A 10 -2.39 -12.35 10.73
C PHE A 10 -3.84 -12.59 10.27
N VAL A 11 -4.82 -12.28 11.13
CA VAL A 11 -6.25 -12.37 10.78
C VAL A 11 -6.58 -11.42 9.64
N SER A 12 -6.08 -10.18 9.66
CA SER A 12 -6.31 -9.22 8.59
C SER A 12 -5.67 -9.67 7.27
N VAL A 13 -4.45 -10.24 7.28
CA VAL A 13 -3.81 -10.80 6.07
C VAL A 13 -4.63 -11.93 5.48
N VAL A 14 -5.12 -12.87 6.30
CA VAL A 14 -5.96 -13.98 5.83
C VAL A 14 -7.26 -13.45 5.25
N LEU A 15 -7.92 -12.50 5.94
CA LEU A 15 -9.16 -11.90 5.47
C LEU A 15 -8.96 -11.19 4.12
N LEU A 16 -7.92 -10.36 4.00
CA LEU A 16 -7.59 -9.64 2.77
C LEU A 16 -7.19 -10.60 1.64
N GLY A 17 -6.49 -11.70 1.95
CA GLY A 17 -6.15 -12.76 1.01
C GLY A 17 -7.39 -13.43 0.42
N VAL A 18 -8.42 -13.64 1.22
CA VAL A 18 -9.72 -14.16 0.77
C VAL A 18 -10.44 -13.19 -0.17
N PHE A 19 -10.19 -11.87 -0.07
CA PHE A 19 -10.75 -10.88 -0.99
C PHE A 19 -10.03 -10.82 -2.35
N ILE A 20 -8.78 -11.31 -2.47
CA ILE A 20 -8.02 -11.36 -3.73
C ILE A 20 -8.75 -12.13 -4.86
N PRO A 21 -9.27 -13.36 -4.65
CA PRO A 21 -9.95 -14.12 -5.71
C PRO A 21 -11.30 -13.54 -6.12
N VAL A 22 -11.84 -12.55 -5.40
CA VAL A 22 -13.12 -11.95 -5.72
C VAL A 22 -13.03 -11.26 -7.09
N LYS A 23 -13.81 -11.75 -8.06
CA LYS A 23 -13.82 -11.28 -9.46
C LYS A 23 -13.90 -9.74 -9.57
N ARG A 24 -14.62 -9.08 -8.67
CA ARG A 24 -14.80 -7.62 -8.63
C ARG A 24 -13.53 -6.85 -8.26
N VAL A 25 -12.68 -7.43 -7.41
CA VAL A 25 -11.40 -6.85 -7.01
C VAL A 25 -10.37 -7.03 -8.11
N ARG A 26 -10.31 -8.23 -8.72
CA ARG A 26 -9.33 -8.55 -9.77
C ARG A 26 -9.47 -7.69 -11.03
N THR A 27 -10.67 -7.19 -11.30
CA THR A 27 -10.94 -6.30 -12.44
C THR A 27 -10.46 -4.86 -12.19
N SER A 28 -10.30 -4.46 -10.93
CA SER A 28 -10.02 -3.07 -10.56
C SER A 28 -8.60 -2.93 -10.04
N VAL A 29 -7.73 -2.32 -10.85
CA VAL A 29 -6.34 -2.00 -10.51
C VAL A 29 -6.17 -1.29 -9.16
N PRO A 30 -6.92 -0.22 -8.83
CA PRO A 30 -6.73 0.47 -7.54
C PRO A 30 -7.15 -0.40 -6.35
N SER A 31 -8.18 -1.24 -6.50
CA SER A 31 -8.60 -2.17 -5.44
C SER A 31 -7.55 -3.24 -5.18
N LEU A 32 -6.95 -3.80 -6.23
CA LEU A 32 -5.85 -4.76 -6.11
C LEU A 32 -4.63 -4.12 -5.46
N ALA A 33 -4.28 -2.88 -5.84
CA ALA A 33 -3.17 -2.15 -5.25
C ALA A 33 -3.38 -1.94 -3.74
N ILE A 34 -4.56 -1.49 -3.30
CA ILE A 34 -4.87 -1.33 -1.86
C ILE A 34 -4.68 -2.64 -1.11
N LEU A 35 -5.20 -3.75 -1.63
CA LEU A 35 -5.05 -5.06 -0.97
C LEU A 35 -3.58 -5.47 -0.87
N LEU A 36 -2.80 -5.33 -1.95
CA LEU A 36 -1.38 -5.70 -1.95
C LEU A 36 -0.59 -4.86 -0.94
N TRP A 37 -0.79 -3.54 -0.92
CA TRP A 37 -0.13 -2.65 0.03
C TRP A 37 -0.55 -2.95 1.48
N LEU A 38 -1.84 -3.20 1.72
CA LEU A 38 -2.36 -3.45 3.06
C LEU A 38 -1.91 -4.82 3.60
N ILE A 39 -1.86 -5.85 2.74
CA ILE A 39 -1.27 -7.15 3.10
C ILE A 39 0.21 -7.00 3.44
N GLY A 40 0.96 -6.25 2.64
CA GLY A 40 2.37 -5.96 2.92
C GLY A 40 2.58 -5.29 4.28
N CYS A 41 1.81 -4.24 4.58
CA CYS A 41 1.88 -3.54 5.86
C CYS A 41 1.53 -4.44 7.05
N ASN A 42 0.44 -5.20 6.96
CA ASN A 42 0.03 -6.09 8.05
C ASN A 42 1.04 -7.22 8.27
N LEU A 43 1.62 -7.77 7.20
CA LEU A 43 2.67 -8.78 7.30
C LEU A 43 3.91 -8.22 8.02
N VAL A 44 4.33 -7.02 7.66
CA VAL A 44 5.44 -6.32 8.33
C VAL A 44 5.15 -6.09 9.81
N HIS A 45 3.95 -5.64 10.17
CA HIS A 45 3.55 -5.47 11.58
C HIS A 45 3.53 -6.79 12.35
N GLY A 46 3.03 -7.87 11.74
CA GLY A 46 3.03 -9.21 12.32
C GLY A 46 4.45 -9.75 12.56
N ILE A 47 5.35 -9.59 11.57
CA ILE A 47 6.75 -9.97 11.71
C ILE A 47 7.46 -9.12 12.76
N ASN A 48 7.18 -7.81 12.82
CA ASN A 48 7.74 -6.93 13.84
C ASN A 48 7.32 -7.38 15.25
N ALA A 49 6.05 -7.71 15.44
CA ALA A 49 5.55 -8.23 16.70
C ALA A 49 6.18 -9.58 17.08
N LEU A 50 6.48 -10.44 16.09
CA LEU A 50 7.16 -11.73 16.32
C LEU A 50 8.63 -11.56 16.69
N ILE A 51 9.39 -10.72 15.97
CA ILE A 51 10.81 -10.47 16.24
C ILE A 51 10.99 -9.82 17.62
N TRP A 52 10.08 -8.91 18.01
CA TRP A 52 10.18 -8.15 19.25
C TRP A 52 9.45 -8.81 20.43
N ALA A 53 8.84 -9.99 20.24
CA ALA A 53 8.13 -10.71 21.29
C ALA A 53 9.04 -11.19 22.45
N GLY A 54 10.37 -11.11 22.30
CA GLY A 54 11.31 -11.53 23.33
C GLY A 54 12.70 -10.90 23.27
N ASN A 55 12.92 -9.84 22.48
CA ASN A 55 14.24 -9.23 22.35
C ASN A 55 14.14 -7.70 22.18
N LEU A 56 14.90 -6.95 22.99
CA LEU A 56 14.95 -5.47 22.98
C LEU A 56 16.13 -4.92 22.16
N ASN A 57 16.96 -5.79 21.58
CA ASN A 57 18.17 -5.42 20.87
C ASN A 57 17.94 -5.31 19.36
N VAL A 58 18.42 -4.23 18.73
CA VAL A 58 18.33 -3.96 17.28
C VAL A 58 19.23 -4.95 16.53
N HIS A 59 18.72 -6.14 16.26
CA HIS A 59 19.51 -7.23 15.67
C HIS A 59 19.62 -7.13 14.13
N VAL A 60 18.71 -6.42 13.45
CA VAL A 60 18.63 -6.43 11.97
C VAL A 60 18.37 -5.03 11.40
N PRO A 61 19.41 -4.19 11.22
CA PRO A 61 19.26 -2.84 10.63
C PRO A 61 18.64 -2.87 9.22
N VAL A 62 18.90 -3.95 8.45
CA VAL A 62 18.31 -4.17 7.13
C VAL A 62 16.78 -4.32 7.19
N TRP A 63 16.24 -4.94 8.25
CA TRP A 63 14.79 -5.09 8.42
C TRP A 63 14.12 -3.74 8.64
N CYS A 64 14.68 -2.91 9.53
CA CYS A 64 14.12 -1.59 9.85
C CYS A 64 14.05 -0.66 8.62
N ASP A 65 15.05 -0.72 7.73
CA ASP A 65 15.01 0.04 6.48
C ASP A 65 13.87 -0.44 5.57
N ILE A 66 13.74 -1.77 5.36
CA ILE A 66 12.66 -2.35 4.55
C ILE A 66 11.28 -1.96 5.09
N VAL A 67 11.07 -2.10 6.41
CA VAL A 67 9.82 -1.73 7.08
C VAL A 67 9.48 -0.27 6.86
N THR A 68 10.46 0.62 7.05
CA THR A 68 10.28 2.06 6.89
C THR A 68 9.94 2.42 5.44
N LYS A 69 10.64 1.84 4.46
CA LYS A 69 10.35 2.07 3.03
C LYS A 69 8.95 1.61 2.65
N LEU A 70 8.54 0.43 3.12
CA LEU A 70 7.22 -0.13 2.84
C LEU A 70 6.10 0.71 3.47
N VAL A 71 6.23 1.09 4.73
CA VAL A 71 5.24 1.93 5.43
C VAL A 71 5.14 3.32 4.79
N LEU A 72 6.26 3.95 4.44
CA LEU A 72 6.25 5.23 3.72
C LEU A 72 5.58 5.11 2.35
N GLY A 73 5.87 4.05 1.59
CA GLY A 73 5.23 3.76 0.31
C GLY A 73 3.71 3.61 0.45
N ALA A 74 3.25 2.86 1.45
CA ALA A 74 1.84 2.64 1.71
C ALA A 74 1.08 3.94 2.05
N ASN A 75 1.67 4.83 2.86
CA ASN A 75 1.07 6.12 3.22
C ASN A 75 0.80 7.03 2.00
N VAL A 76 1.52 6.83 0.91
CA VAL A 76 1.34 7.57 -0.34
C VAL A 76 0.44 6.80 -1.32
N ALA A 77 0.61 5.49 -1.42
CA ALA A 77 -0.15 4.63 -2.32
C ALA A 77 -1.64 4.52 -1.93
N LEU A 78 -1.95 4.42 -0.63
CA LEU A 78 -3.31 4.31 -0.09
C LEU A 78 -4.19 5.52 -0.51
N PRO A 79 -3.85 6.77 -0.17
CA PRO A 79 -4.65 7.92 -0.59
C PRO A 79 -4.71 8.07 -2.12
N GLY A 80 -3.64 7.73 -2.84
CA GLY A 80 -3.65 7.69 -4.30
C GLY A 80 -4.70 6.73 -4.86
N ALA A 81 -4.79 5.52 -4.31
CA ALA A 81 -5.79 4.54 -4.71
C ALA A 81 -7.22 4.93 -4.30
N PHE A 82 -7.40 5.56 -3.14
CA PHE A 82 -8.71 6.12 -2.74
C PHE A 82 -9.18 7.21 -3.69
N LEU A 83 -8.30 8.11 -4.12
CA LEU A 83 -8.64 9.14 -5.12
C LEU A 83 -9.09 8.52 -6.45
N CYS A 84 -8.40 7.46 -6.91
CA CYS A 84 -8.80 6.72 -8.11
C CYS A 84 -10.21 6.11 -7.99
N ILE A 85 -10.52 5.49 -6.84
CA ILE A 85 -11.84 4.91 -6.57
C ILE A 85 -12.91 6.01 -6.50
N SER A 86 -12.66 7.11 -5.78
CA SER A 86 -13.59 8.23 -5.68
C SER A 86 -13.88 8.85 -7.05
N ARG A 87 -12.85 9.01 -7.90
CA ARG A 87 -13.04 9.46 -9.29
C ARG A 87 -13.89 8.49 -10.10
N HIS A 88 -13.70 7.18 -9.91
CA HIS A 88 -14.53 6.17 -10.57
C HIS A 88 -16.00 6.26 -10.13
N LEU A 89 -16.24 6.46 -8.84
CA LEU A 89 -17.59 6.65 -8.28
C LEU A 89 -18.25 7.92 -8.81
N GLU A 90 -17.52 9.03 -8.87
CA GLU A 90 -17.99 10.30 -9.45
C GLU A 90 -18.44 10.13 -10.91
N LEU A 91 -17.67 9.38 -11.71
CA LEU A 91 -18.02 9.11 -13.11
C LEU A 91 -19.31 8.29 -13.23
N ILE A 92 -19.53 7.32 -12.33
CA ILE A 92 -20.75 6.50 -12.31
C ILE A 92 -21.95 7.35 -11.84
N SER A 93 -21.75 8.15 -10.79
CA SER A 93 -22.79 8.99 -10.18
C SER A 93 -23.28 10.10 -11.10
N SER A 94 -22.37 10.76 -11.82
CA SER A 94 -22.67 11.91 -12.68
C SER A 94 -23.52 11.56 -13.93
N LYS A 95 -23.84 10.27 -14.18
CA LYS A 95 -24.49 9.77 -15.42
C LYS A 95 -23.81 10.25 -16.71
N ARG A 96 -22.58 10.78 -16.63
CA ARG A 96 -21.79 11.14 -17.81
C ARG A 96 -21.61 9.88 -18.61
N LYS A 97 -21.87 9.96 -19.92
CA LYS A 97 -21.66 8.86 -20.86
C LYS A 97 -20.26 8.31 -20.60
N ILE A 98 -20.19 7.09 -20.08
CA ILE A 98 -18.91 6.41 -19.95
C ILE A 98 -18.46 6.21 -21.38
N GLU A 99 -17.54 7.05 -21.82
CA GLU A 99 -16.97 6.94 -23.14
C GLU A 99 -16.25 5.59 -23.17
N THR A 100 -16.88 4.61 -23.81
CA THR A 100 -16.36 3.24 -23.97
C THR A 100 -15.25 3.20 -25.02
N ASP A 101 -14.59 4.33 -25.25
CA ASP A 101 -13.44 4.41 -26.11
C ASP A 101 -12.26 3.70 -25.43
N LEU A 102 -11.58 2.88 -26.21
CA LEU A 102 -10.45 2.08 -25.75
C LEU A 102 -9.31 2.97 -25.24
N LYS A 103 -9.13 4.17 -25.79
CA LYS A 103 -8.11 5.14 -25.34
C LYS A 103 -8.45 5.70 -23.97
N THR A 104 -9.72 6.03 -23.72
CA THR A 104 -10.19 6.55 -22.44
C THR A 104 -10.05 5.51 -21.32
N THR A 105 -10.36 4.24 -21.61
CA THR A 105 -10.12 3.13 -20.66
C THR A 105 -8.63 2.94 -20.37
N ARG A 106 -7.78 2.94 -21.40
CA ARG A 106 -6.32 2.78 -21.23
C ARG A 106 -5.71 3.90 -20.41
N ASN A 107 -6.10 5.15 -20.65
CA ASN A 107 -5.60 6.29 -19.90
C ASN A 107 -6.02 6.27 -18.43
N ARG A 108 -7.23 5.78 -18.13
CA ARG A 108 -7.69 5.58 -16.74
C ARG A 108 -6.82 4.56 -16.01
N THR A 109 -6.63 3.39 -16.63
CA THR A 109 -5.76 2.34 -16.06
C THR A 109 -4.33 2.82 -15.89
N LEU A 110 -3.77 3.56 -16.86
CA LEU A 110 -2.43 4.12 -16.75
C LEU A 110 -2.30 5.11 -15.59
N LEU A 111 -3.30 5.99 -15.41
CA LEU A 111 -3.34 6.90 -14.26
C LEU A 111 -3.41 6.12 -12.95
N ASP A 112 -4.24 5.08 -12.85
CA ASP A 112 -4.31 4.24 -11.66
C ASP A 112 -2.95 3.62 -11.33
N PHE A 113 -2.23 3.10 -12.33
CA PHE A 113 -0.86 2.59 -12.15
C PHE A 113 0.11 3.67 -11.72
N LEU A 114 -0.01 4.88 -12.28
CA LEU A 114 0.88 5.99 -11.98
C LEU A 114 0.73 6.44 -10.51
N PHE A 115 -0.51 6.59 -10.03
CA PHE A 115 -0.76 6.96 -8.63
C PHE A 115 -0.45 5.81 -7.65
N CYS A 116 -0.78 4.56 -8.00
CA CYS A 116 -0.63 3.42 -7.08
C CYS A 116 0.78 2.85 -6.99
N TYR A 117 1.62 3.04 -8.01
CA TYR A 117 2.97 2.45 -8.08
C TYR A 117 4.07 3.47 -8.39
N ILE A 118 3.86 4.39 -9.34
CA ILE A 118 4.93 5.33 -9.74
C ILE A 118 5.19 6.36 -8.65
N ILE A 119 4.15 6.98 -8.09
CA ILE A 119 4.31 7.97 -7.00
C ILE A 119 5.02 7.37 -5.77
N PRO A 120 4.64 6.20 -5.22
CA PRO A 120 5.36 5.64 -4.07
C PRO A 120 6.81 5.28 -4.40
N VAL A 121 7.11 4.84 -5.62
CA VAL A 121 8.49 4.59 -6.07
C VAL A 121 9.30 5.89 -6.16
N ILE A 122 8.73 6.96 -6.72
CA ILE A 122 9.36 8.29 -6.76
C ILE A 122 9.61 8.80 -5.33
N TYR A 123 8.64 8.64 -4.43
CA TYR A 123 8.80 9.07 -3.04
C TYR A 123 9.90 8.28 -2.32
N MET A 124 9.96 6.96 -2.53
CA MET A 124 11.06 6.12 -2.00
C MET A 124 12.42 6.53 -2.58
N ALA A 125 12.51 6.83 -3.87
CA ALA A 125 13.73 7.28 -4.53
C ALA A 125 14.18 8.67 -4.02
N LEU A 126 13.24 9.59 -3.84
CA LEU A 126 13.52 10.92 -3.28
C LEU A 126 14.06 10.82 -1.85
N ARG A 127 13.52 9.91 -1.05
CA ARG A 127 13.96 9.66 0.34
C ARG A 127 15.32 8.96 0.42
N VAL A 128 15.79 8.33 -0.65
CA VAL A 128 17.17 7.82 -0.78
C VAL A 128 18.10 8.96 -1.19
N TRP A 129 17.65 9.82 -2.11
CA TRP A 129 18.45 10.93 -2.62
C TRP A 129 18.66 12.06 -1.61
N PHE A 130 17.68 12.30 -0.72
CA PHE A 130 17.78 13.28 0.36
C PHE A 130 18.03 12.55 1.70
N PRO A 131 19.30 12.17 2.00
CA PRO A 131 19.62 11.67 3.33
C PRO A 131 19.32 12.76 4.37
N PRO A 132 18.84 12.38 5.57
CA PRO A 132 18.65 13.34 6.64
C PRO A 132 19.96 14.10 6.91
N LEU A 133 19.85 15.41 7.14
CA LEU A 133 20.96 16.27 7.54
C LEU A 133 21.71 15.65 8.74
N PRO A 134 23.03 15.79 8.83
CA PRO A 134 23.80 15.28 9.97
C PRO A 134 23.25 15.89 11.27
N GLY A 135 22.61 15.08 12.12
CA GLY A 135 22.09 15.52 13.42
C GLY A 135 20.66 15.12 13.78
N VAL A 136 19.91 14.41 12.91
CA VAL A 136 18.56 13.92 13.24
C VAL A 136 18.65 12.43 13.65
N PRO A 137 18.43 12.07 14.93
CA PRO A 137 18.34 10.67 15.34
C PRO A 137 17.08 10.02 14.75
N ASN A 138 17.24 8.75 14.37
CA ASN A 138 16.23 7.88 13.79
C ASN A 138 15.17 7.40 14.80
#